data_AF-A0A450RTL1-F1
#
_entry.id   AF-A0A450RTL1-F1
#
_cell.length_a   1.000
_cell.length_b   1.000
_cell.length_c   1.000
_cell.angle_alpha   90.00
_cell.angle_beta   90.00
_cell.angle_gamma   90.00
#
_symmetry.space_group_name_H-M   'P 1'
#
loop_
_entity.id
_entity.type
_entity.pdbx_description
1 polymer ?
#
loop_
_entity_poly.entity_id
_entity_poly.type
_entity_poly.pdbx_seq_one_letter_code
_entity_poly.pdbx_strand_id
1 'polypeptide(L)' 'MKDKNTIIESLQLERHREGGYFSETYRSTQQVETERPGQNRSLMTAIYYMQFFLDT' A
#
# COMPACT_ATOMS: atom_id res chain seq x y z
N MET A 1 -3.46 20.64 9.84
CA MET A 1 -3.45 19.20 9.44
C MET A 1 -4.53 19.03 8.39
N LYS A 2 -4.26 18.34 7.26
CA LYS A 2 -5.33 18.07 6.27
C LYS A 2 -6.34 17.10 6.88
N ASP A 3 -7.61 17.24 6.52
CA ASP A 3 -8.65 16.29 6.92
C ASP A 3 -8.36 14.89 6.38
N LYS A 4 -8.77 13.86 7.12
CA LYS A 4 -8.54 12.46 6.77
C LYS A 4 -9.10 12.11 5.40
N ASN A 5 -10.32 12.55 5.08
CA ASN A 5 -10.97 12.22 3.81
C ASN A 5 -10.26 12.90 2.65
N THR A 6 -9.78 14.14 2.85
CA THR A 6 -8.94 14.82 1.85
C THR A 6 -7.66 14.03 1.54
N ILE A 7 -7.03 13.41 2.55
CA ILE A 7 -5.85 12.57 2.33
C ILE A 7 -6.21 11.30 1.55
N ILE A 8 -7.28 10.61 1.97
CA ILE A 8 -7.79 9.39 1.29
C ILE A 8 -8.06 9.67 -0.19
N GLU A 9 -8.80 10.74 -0.49
CA GLU A 9 -9.16 11.11 -1.85
C GLU A 9 -7.92 11.54 -2.65
N SER A 10 -7.06 12.39 -2.10
CA SER A 10 -5.89 12.89 -2.83
C SER A 10 -4.85 11.81 -3.17
N LEU A 11 -4.73 10.80 -2.32
CA LEU A 11 -3.78 9.69 -2.51
C LEU A 11 -4.44 8.42 -3.05
N GLN A 12 -5.73 8.49 -3.39
CA GLN A 12 -6.52 7.35 -3.90
C GLN A 12 -6.36 6.10 -3.03
N LEU A 13 -6.51 6.28 -1.70
CA LEU A 13 -6.33 5.18 -0.76
C LEU A 13 -7.59 4.33 -0.67
N GLU A 14 -7.40 3.02 -0.73
CA GLU A 14 -8.46 2.02 -0.61
C GLU A 14 -8.45 1.40 0.79
N ARG A 15 -9.61 0.92 1.24
CA ARG A 15 -9.72 0.29 2.56
C ARG A 15 -8.99 -1.06 2.57
N HIS A 16 -8.00 -1.21 3.44
CA HIS A 16 -7.26 -2.47 3.55
C HIS A 16 -8.05 -3.50 4.38
N ARG A 17 -7.98 -4.78 3.99
CA ARG A 17 -8.71 -5.88 4.67
C ARG A 17 -8.30 -6.03 6.14
N GLU A 18 -7.06 -5.70 6.46
CA GLU A 18 -6.48 -5.78 7.81
C GLU A 18 -6.74 -4.51 8.64
N GLY A 19 -7.48 -3.54 8.09
CA GLY A 19 -7.71 -2.22 8.69
C GLY A 19 -6.77 -1.14 8.15
N GLY A 20 -7.20 0.11 8.30
CA GLY A 20 -6.54 1.27 7.67
C GLY A 20 -6.89 1.46 6.19
N TYR A 21 -6.17 2.37 5.54
CA TYR A 21 -6.25 2.64 4.11
C TYR A 21 -4.86 2.50 3.48
N PHE A 22 -4.79 2.03 2.24
CA PHE A 22 -3.52 1.85 1.53
C PHE A 22 -3.66 2.13 0.03
N SER A 23 -2.54 2.38 -0.64
CA SER A 23 -2.46 2.36 -2.09
C SER A 23 -1.04 2.01 -2.51
N GLU A 24 -0.89 1.14 -3.52
CA GLU A 24 0.41 0.86 -4.12
C GLU A 24 0.82 2.01 -5.04
N THR A 25 1.93 2.65 -4.70
CA THR A 25 2.42 3.85 -5.40
C THR A 25 3.49 3.52 -6.42
N TYR A 26 4.17 2.40 -6.22
CA TYR A 26 5.25 1.96 -7.08
C TYR A 26 5.43 0.45 -7.04
N ARG A 27 5.71 -0.10 -8.21
CA ARG A 27 6.18 -1.47 -8.41
C ARG A 27 7.29 -1.47 -9.44
N SER A 28 8.45 -2.00 -9.05
CA SER A 28 9.59 -2.11 -9.96
C SER A 28 9.28 -3.02 -11.14
N THR A 29 9.68 -2.57 -12.33
CA THR A 29 9.68 -3.37 -13.56
C THR A 29 10.84 -4.37 -13.58
N GLN A 30 11.95 -4.07 -12.90
CA GLN A 30 13.02 -5.04 -12.66
C GLN A 30 12.51 -6.14 -11.73
N GLN A 31 12.82 -7.38 -12.08
CA GLN A 31 12.46 -8.57 -11.32
C GLN A 31 13.71 -9.28 -10.78
N VAL A 32 13.53 -10.01 -9.70
CA VAL A 32 14.54 -10.88 -9.09
C VAL A 32 14.00 -12.30 -9.01
N GLU A 33 14.86 -13.26 -9.32
CA GLU A 33 14.59 -14.68 -9.06
C GLU A 33 14.56 -14.94 -7.57
N THR A 34 13.63 -15.79 -7.14
CA THR A 34 13.52 -16.19 -5.73
C THR A 34 13.24 -17.68 -5.67
N GLU A 35 13.71 -18.35 -4.61
CA GLU A 35 13.48 -19.78 -4.39
C GLU A 35 12.03 -20.11 -3.97
N ARG A 36 11.15 -19.10 -3.85
CA ARG A 36 9.78 -19.28 -3.39
C ARG A 36 8.89 -19.87 -4.51
N PRO A 37 7.87 -20.68 -4.17
CA PRO A 37 6.88 -21.15 -5.13
C PRO A 37 6.21 -19.98 -5.87
N GLY A 38 6.18 -20.05 -7.20
CA GLY A 38 5.56 -19.02 -8.02
C GLY A 38 6.50 -17.92 -8.55
N GLN A 39 7.78 -18.25 -8.77
CA GLN A 39 8.69 -17.51 -9.66
C GLN A 39 9.02 -16.06 -9.22
N ASN A 40 9.73 -15.36 -10.11
CA ASN A 40 10.21 -13.99 -10.02
C ASN A 40 9.28 -13.01 -9.31
N ARG A 41 9.88 -12.10 -8.55
CA ARG A 41 9.20 -11.00 -7.85
C ARG A 41 9.74 -9.68 -8.36
N SER A 42 8.91 -8.63 -8.36
CA SER A 42 9.41 -7.27 -8.53
C SER A 42 10.49 -6.98 -7.49
N LEU A 43 11.58 -6.35 -7.91
CA LEU A 43 12.72 -6.00 -7.04
C LEU A 43 12.27 -5.23 -5.79
N MET A 44 11.28 -4.34 -5.95
CA MET A 44 10.68 -3.58 -4.86
C MET A 44 9.25 -3.16 -5.18
N THR A 45 8.48 -2.91 -4.12
CA THR A 45 7.19 -2.21 -4.15
C THR A 45 7.17 -1.15 -3.05
N ALA A 46 6.34 -0.13 -3.21
CA ALA A 46 6.11 0.89 -2.20
C ALA A 46 4.62 1.21 -2.10
N ILE A 47 4.15 1.42 -0.88
CA ILE A 47 2.75 1.75 -0.60
C ILE A 47 2.67 3.03 0.26
N TYR A 48 1.60 3.79 0.09
CA TYR A 48 1.10 4.61 1.18
C TYR A 48 0.28 3.73 2.11
N TYR A 49 0.44 3.92 3.42
CA TYR A 49 -0.38 3.28 4.43
C TYR A 49 -0.82 4.32 5.46
N MET A 50 -2.12 4.36 5.74
CA MET A 50 -2.72 5.24 6.74
C MET A 50 -3.51 4.41 7.74
N GLN A 51 -2.99 4.36 8.96
CA GLN A 51 -3.67 3.77 10.10
C GLN A 51 -4.68 4.77 10.66
N PHE A 52 -5.84 4.29 11.08
CA PHE A 52 -6.74 5.03 11.96
C PHE A 52 -7.05 4.17 13.17
N PHE A 53 -7.10 4.79 14.33
CA PHE A 53 -7.62 4.16 15.53
C PHE A 53 -9.14 4.27 15.52
N LEU A 54 -9.82 3.21 15.92
CA LEU A 54 -11.21 3.33 16.33
C LEU A 54 -11.17 3.95 17.72
N ASP A 55 -11.76 5.14 17.88
CA ASP A 55 -11.93 5.74 19.21
C ASP A 55 -12.81 4.79 20.04
N THR A 56 -12.18 4.05 20.96
CA THR A 56 -12.85 3.28 22.02
C THR A 56 -13.04 4.13 23.26
#